data_AF-A0A536JVS5-F1
#
_entry.id   AF-A0A536JVS5-F1
#
_cell.length_a   1.000
_cell.length_b   1.000
_cell.length_c   1.000
_cell.angle_alpha   90.00
_cell.angle_beta   90.00
_cell.angle_gamma   90.00
#
_symmetry.space_group_name_H-M   'P 1'
#
loop_
_entity.id
_entity.type
_entity.pdbx_description
1 polymer ?
#
loop_
_entity_poly.entity_id
_entity_poly.type
_entity_poly.pdbx_seq_one_letter_code
_entity_poly.pdbx_strand_id
1 'polypeptide(L)'
;MALVLYLLWRYLAGAWWPRRTASARSALLRAAPIDRKAFVWSVIAGAFGVVALVGLWIALVEIAGSGGNPTLPDVSAYPPLTIALGIAMGSLVSPLSEEAAFRGYAQTLLERVFPAAPAIAMSSVLFALWHGPTQGFVWNKLLFFFVVGLLFGVIAYANGSILPGIPAHILGDVTFFTLVWPNDAGRPLLSRDGADAGFWLAVVVTIVFFALSAMAVRQVVLSSPKHSSDGRRREGMLLKS
;
A
#
# COMPACT_ATOMS: atom_id res chain seq x y z
N MET A 1 6.66 -13.83 15.81
CA MET A 1 6.44 -13.30 14.44
C MET A 1 7.71 -12.76 13.79
N ALA A 2 8.53 -11.94 14.47
CA ALA A 2 9.76 -11.35 13.89
C ALA A 2 10.71 -12.37 13.23
N LEU A 3 10.96 -13.52 13.89
CA LEU A 3 11.77 -14.59 13.31
C LEU A 3 11.16 -15.14 12.01
N VAL A 4 9.85 -15.38 11.98
CA VAL A 4 9.15 -15.90 10.78
C VAL A 4 9.26 -14.92 9.63
N LEU A 5 9.01 -13.63 9.86
CA LEU A 5 9.18 -12.59 8.85
C LEU A 5 10.61 -12.48 8.35
N TYR A 6 11.58 -12.51 9.26
CA TYR A 6 12.99 -12.49 8.90
C TYR A 6 13.32 -13.68 7.99
N LEU A 7 12.96 -14.90 8.38
CA LEU A 7 13.20 -16.10 7.59
C LEU A 7 12.50 -16.04 6.22
N LEU A 8 11.25 -15.58 6.18
CA LEU A 8 10.51 -15.34 4.94
C LEU A 8 11.25 -14.37 4.03
N TRP A 9 11.63 -13.19 4.54
CA TRP A 9 12.36 -12.18 3.76
C TRP A 9 13.71 -12.69 3.26
N ARG A 10 14.46 -13.43 4.09
CA ARG A 10 15.73 -14.07 3.67
C ARG A 10 15.50 -15.10 2.57
N TYR A 11 14.43 -15.87 2.64
CA TYR A 11 14.07 -16.83 1.60
C TYR A 11 13.68 -16.13 0.28
N LEU A 12 12.80 -15.13 0.35
CA LEU A 12 12.33 -14.35 -0.81
C LEU A 12 13.46 -13.55 -1.46
N ALA A 13 14.41 -13.01 -0.68
CA ALA A 13 15.59 -12.32 -1.19
C ALA A 13 16.64 -13.26 -1.82
N GLY A 14 16.35 -14.57 -1.94
CA GLY A 14 17.27 -15.53 -2.56
C GLY A 14 18.47 -15.92 -1.68
N ALA A 15 18.50 -15.50 -0.41
CA ALA A 15 19.66 -15.74 0.46
C ALA A 15 19.80 -17.23 0.87
N TRP A 16 18.72 -18.01 0.77
CA TRP A 16 18.66 -19.41 1.19
C TRP A 16 18.28 -20.39 0.07
N TRP A 17 18.18 -21.68 0.41
CA TRP A 17 17.92 -22.81 -0.47
C TRP A 17 16.47 -22.77 -1.00
N PRO A 18 16.18 -23.30 -2.22
CA PRO A 18 17.12 -23.81 -3.20
C PRO A 18 17.80 -22.69 -3.98
N ARG A 19 19.11 -22.85 -4.25
CA ARG A 19 19.92 -21.86 -5.01
C ARG A 19 19.43 -21.70 -6.45
N ARG A 20 18.86 -22.76 -7.04
CA ARG A 20 18.34 -22.76 -8.43
C ARG A 20 17.25 -21.71 -8.67
N THR A 21 16.42 -21.40 -7.67
CA THR A 21 15.35 -20.39 -7.80
C THR A 21 15.68 -19.08 -7.10
N ALA A 22 16.87 -18.92 -6.51
CA ALA A 22 17.24 -17.75 -5.72
C ALA A 22 17.15 -16.43 -6.49
N SER A 23 17.69 -16.40 -7.72
CA SER A 23 17.63 -15.21 -8.59
C SER A 23 16.19 -14.84 -8.95
N ALA A 24 15.38 -15.84 -9.31
CA ALA A 24 13.96 -15.62 -9.63
C ALA A 24 13.17 -15.08 -8.43
N ARG A 25 13.39 -15.63 -7.22
CA ARG A 25 12.74 -15.14 -5.99
C ARG A 25 13.15 -13.70 -5.69
N SER A 26 14.44 -13.39 -5.74
CA SER A 26 14.93 -12.03 -5.50
C SER A 26 14.39 -11.01 -6.51
N ALA A 27 14.28 -11.40 -7.79
CA ALA A 27 13.72 -10.55 -8.83
C ALA A 27 12.22 -10.31 -8.63
N LEU A 28 11.47 -11.35 -8.24
CA LEU A 28 10.03 -11.26 -7.94
C LEU A 28 9.75 -10.48 -6.66
N LEU A 29 10.60 -10.59 -5.64
CA LEU A 29 10.47 -9.79 -4.42
C LEU A 29 10.57 -8.29 -4.71
N ARG A 30 11.35 -7.89 -5.74
CA ARG A 30 11.49 -6.49 -6.16
C ARG A 30 11.93 -5.58 -5.00
N ALA A 31 12.92 -6.02 -4.22
CA ALA A 31 13.41 -5.29 -3.05
C ALA A 31 14.86 -4.78 -3.21
N ALA A 32 15.24 -4.39 -4.43
CA ALA A 32 16.55 -3.79 -4.67
C ALA A 32 16.62 -2.40 -4.00
N PRO A 33 17.77 -2.02 -3.40
CA PRO A 33 18.01 -0.65 -2.96
C PRO A 33 17.89 0.35 -4.12
N ILE A 34 17.42 1.54 -3.82
CA ILE A 34 17.23 2.63 -4.80
C ILE A 34 17.94 3.90 -4.34
N ASP A 35 18.08 4.88 -5.24
CA ASP A 35 18.65 6.19 -4.93
C ASP A 35 17.91 6.88 -3.77
N ARG A 36 18.65 7.58 -2.90
CA ARG A 36 18.10 8.24 -1.70
C ARG A 36 17.02 9.26 -2.05
N LYS A 37 17.19 10.02 -3.13
CA LYS A 37 16.20 11.02 -3.58
C LYS A 37 14.92 10.34 -4.04
N ALA A 38 15.02 9.27 -4.84
CA ALA A 38 13.87 8.47 -5.25
C ALA A 38 13.16 7.84 -4.04
N PHE A 39 13.92 7.33 -3.07
CA PHE A 39 13.38 6.80 -1.81
C PHE A 39 12.59 7.84 -1.04
N VAL A 40 13.16 9.03 -0.81
CA VAL A 40 12.50 10.13 -0.08
C VAL A 40 11.21 10.56 -0.77
N TRP A 41 11.24 10.79 -2.09
CA TRP A 41 10.03 11.18 -2.82
C TRP A 41 8.93 10.11 -2.80
N SER A 42 9.31 8.85 -2.73
CA SER A 42 8.38 7.74 -2.63
C SER A 42 7.72 7.66 -1.26
N VAL A 43 8.49 7.89 -0.18
CA VAL A 43 7.93 8.01 1.17
C VAL A 43 7.00 9.21 1.27
N ILE A 44 7.37 10.36 0.69
CA ILE A 44 6.50 11.55 0.62
C ILE A 44 5.22 11.26 -0.17
N ALA A 45 5.32 10.62 -1.33
CA ALA A 45 4.17 10.24 -2.13
C ALA A 45 3.23 9.30 -1.37
N GLY A 46 3.79 8.31 -0.67
CA GLY A 46 3.04 7.39 0.17
C GLY A 46 2.38 8.09 1.36
N ALA A 47 3.08 9.01 2.04
CA ALA A 47 2.54 9.77 3.16
C ALA A 47 1.36 10.67 2.73
N PHE A 48 1.48 11.40 1.62
CA PHE A 48 0.35 12.12 1.04
C PHE A 48 -0.78 11.18 0.64
N GLY A 49 -0.45 10.03 0.06
CA GLY A 49 -1.42 9.00 -0.27
C GLY A 49 -2.18 8.49 0.95
N VAL A 50 -1.51 8.27 2.09
CA VAL A 50 -2.16 7.89 3.36
C VAL A 50 -3.14 8.96 3.82
N VAL A 51 -2.76 10.24 3.78
CA VAL A 51 -3.68 11.33 4.14
C VAL A 51 -4.91 11.36 3.22
N ALA A 52 -4.71 11.15 1.91
CA ALA A 52 -5.82 11.05 0.96
C ALA A 52 -6.73 9.84 1.24
N LEU A 53 -6.12 8.69 1.60
CA LEU A 53 -6.83 7.47 1.96
C LEU A 53 -7.65 7.64 3.24
N VAL A 54 -7.17 8.41 4.23
CA VAL A 54 -7.96 8.76 5.42
C VAL A 54 -9.24 9.49 5.02
N GLY A 55 -9.13 10.53 4.19
CA GLY A 55 -10.31 11.25 3.68
C GLY A 55 -11.26 10.33 2.89
N LEU A 56 -10.69 9.47 2.03
CA LEU A 56 -11.46 8.55 1.20
C LEU A 56 -12.24 7.55 2.07
N TRP A 57 -11.59 6.98 3.09
CA TRP A 57 -12.23 6.04 4.00
C TRP A 57 -13.42 6.67 4.73
N ILE A 58 -13.22 7.88 5.28
CA ILE A 58 -14.27 8.62 6.00
C ILE A 58 -15.47 8.83 5.07
N ALA A 59 -15.26 9.41 3.89
CA ALA A 59 -16.33 9.66 2.93
C ALA A 59 -17.05 8.36 2.52
N LEU A 60 -16.30 7.28 2.25
CA LEU A 60 -16.87 5.99 1.86
C LEU A 60 -17.68 5.32 2.97
N VAL A 61 -17.26 5.43 4.23
CA VAL A 61 -17.99 4.89 5.37
C VAL A 61 -19.27 5.68 5.62
N GLU A 62 -19.22 7.00 5.56
CA GLU A 62 -20.39 7.86 5.72
C GLU A 62 -21.41 7.68 4.58
N ILE A 63 -20.95 7.43 3.35
CA ILE A 63 -21.83 7.10 2.21
C ILE A 63 -22.49 5.74 2.40
N ALA A 64 -21.70 4.73 2.78
CA ALA A 64 -22.16 3.34 2.79
C ALA A 64 -22.88 2.94 4.10
N GLY A 65 -22.70 3.69 5.18
CA GLY A 65 -23.19 3.33 6.51
C GLY A 65 -22.54 2.07 7.09
N SER A 66 -21.37 1.68 6.59
CA SER A 66 -20.63 0.49 7.04
C SER A 66 -19.59 0.82 8.11
N GLY A 67 -19.92 1.78 8.98
CA GLY A 67 -19.11 2.19 10.11
C GLY A 67 -18.84 1.02 11.06
N GLY A 68 -17.58 0.90 11.46
CA GLY A 68 -17.08 -0.23 12.23
C GLY A 68 -16.59 -1.40 11.37
N ASN A 69 -15.74 -2.22 11.95
CA ASN A 69 -15.36 -3.50 11.37
C ASN A 69 -15.97 -4.60 12.24
N PRO A 70 -16.91 -5.41 11.71
CA PRO A 70 -17.58 -6.45 12.49
C PRO A 70 -16.62 -7.53 13.03
N THR A 71 -15.38 -7.55 12.54
CA THR A 71 -14.33 -8.48 12.99
C THR A 71 -13.35 -7.86 13.97
N LEU A 72 -13.42 -6.54 14.25
CA LEU A 72 -12.55 -5.93 15.25
C LEU A 72 -12.95 -6.46 16.64
N PRO A 73 -12.02 -7.08 17.38
CA PRO A 73 -12.28 -7.49 18.76
C PRO A 73 -12.62 -6.26 19.60
N ASP A 74 -13.51 -6.41 20.58
CA ASP A 74 -13.58 -5.44 21.66
C ASP A 74 -12.24 -5.47 22.40
N VAL A 75 -11.44 -4.42 22.20
CA VAL A 75 -10.12 -4.30 22.81
C VAL A 75 -10.14 -3.58 24.15
N SER A 76 -11.30 -3.07 24.58
CA SER A 76 -11.43 -2.27 25.81
C SER A 76 -11.01 -3.05 27.08
N ALA A 77 -11.09 -4.38 27.04
CA ALA A 77 -10.69 -5.27 28.12
C ALA A 77 -9.18 -5.55 28.21
N TYR A 78 -8.38 -5.15 27.21
CA TYR A 78 -6.94 -5.43 27.21
C TYR A 78 -6.12 -4.29 27.82
N PRO A 79 -4.98 -4.60 28.49
CA PRO A 79 -4.05 -3.58 28.95
C PRO A 79 -3.54 -2.69 27.81
N PRO A 80 -3.30 -1.38 28.03
CA PRO A 80 -2.81 -0.47 27.00
C PRO A 80 -1.52 -0.95 26.31
N LEU A 81 -0.63 -1.59 27.07
CA LEU A 81 0.59 -2.19 26.52
C LEU A 81 0.28 -3.31 25.51
N THR A 82 -0.71 -4.17 25.80
CA THR A 82 -1.12 -5.24 24.88
C THR A 82 -1.70 -4.67 23.59
N ILE A 83 -2.51 -3.60 23.69
CA ILE A 83 -3.05 -2.90 22.51
C ILE A 83 -1.91 -2.27 21.70
N ALA A 84 -0.99 -1.57 22.35
CA ALA A 84 0.15 -0.93 21.68
C ALA A 84 1.05 -1.96 20.98
N LEU A 85 1.32 -3.10 21.62
CA LEU A 85 2.08 -4.20 21.01
C LEU A 85 1.32 -4.84 19.85
N GLY A 86 0.00 -4.98 19.95
CA GLY A 86 -0.85 -5.47 18.87
C GLY A 86 -0.82 -4.56 17.65
N ILE A 87 -0.95 -3.24 17.85
CA ILE A 87 -0.83 -2.23 16.79
C ILE A 87 0.57 -2.27 16.18
N ALA A 88 1.63 -2.25 17.00
CA ALA A 88 3.00 -2.32 16.50
C ALA A 88 3.25 -3.60 15.70
N MET A 89 2.72 -4.74 16.16
CA MET A 89 2.83 -6.00 15.43
C MET A 89 2.06 -5.94 14.10
N GLY A 90 0.81 -5.51 14.09
CA GLY A 90 -0.01 -5.37 12.88
C GLY A 90 0.67 -4.46 11.85
N SER A 91 1.02 -3.24 12.27
CA SER A 91 1.64 -2.21 11.44
C SER A 91 3.04 -2.55 10.93
N LEU A 92 3.74 -3.53 11.48
CA LEU A 92 5.03 -3.98 10.96
C LEU A 92 4.91 -5.24 10.10
N VAL A 93 4.09 -6.18 10.53
CA VAL A 93 4.00 -7.51 9.92
C VAL A 93 3.22 -7.45 8.61
N SER A 94 2.10 -6.72 8.56
CA SER A 94 1.26 -6.61 7.37
C SER A 94 2.05 -5.95 6.22
N PRO A 95 2.65 -4.75 6.37
CA PRO A 95 3.34 -4.10 5.26
C PRO A 95 4.50 -4.91 4.68
N LEU A 96 5.28 -5.57 5.55
CA LEU A 96 6.39 -6.43 5.12
C LEU A 96 5.93 -7.66 4.34
N SER A 97 4.76 -8.19 4.65
CA SER A 97 4.22 -9.39 3.99
C SER A 97 3.45 -9.02 2.72
N GLU A 98 2.63 -7.98 2.80
CA GLU A 98 1.72 -7.58 1.74
C GLU A 98 2.44 -6.87 0.59
N GLU A 99 3.42 -6.01 0.87
CA GLU A 99 4.22 -5.41 -0.20
C GLU A 99 5.00 -6.49 -0.98
N ALA A 100 5.54 -7.49 -0.28
CA ALA A 100 6.22 -8.62 -0.90
C ALA A 100 5.27 -9.49 -1.74
N ALA A 101 4.08 -9.80 -1.23
CA ALA A 101 3.10 -10.64 -1.91
C ALA A 101 2.48 -9.96 -3.13
N PHE A 102 1.99 -8.72 -2.96
CA PHE A 102 1.18 -8.05 -3.97
C PHE A 102 2.00 -7.19 -4.93
N ARG A 103 2.93 -6.35 -4.43
CA ARG A 103 3.72 -5.43 -5.27
C ARG A 103 5.02 -6.08 -5.76
N GLY A 104 5.57 -6.97 -4.96
CA GLY A 104 6.62 -7.91 -5.35
C GLY A 104 6.03 -8.96 -6.29
N TYR A 105 5.61 -10.09 -5.74
CA TYR A 105 5.33 -11.29 -6.53
C TYR A 105 4.18 -11.14 -7.52
N ALA A 106 2.97 -10.82 -7.07
CA ALA A 106 1.79 -10.79 -7.94
C ALA A 106 1.94 -9.76 -9.06
N GLN A 107 2.25 -8.50 -8.72
CA GLN A 107 2.40 -7.43 -9.70
C GLN A 107 3.59 -7.70 -10.65
N THR A 108 4.75 -8.13 -10.16
CA THR A 108 5.92 -8.42 -11.02
C THR A 108 5.65 -9.59 -11.97
N LEU A 109 4.87 -10.60 -11.55
CA LEU A 109 4.44 -11.68 -12.45
C LEU A 109 3.48 -11.17 -13.53
N LEU A 110 2.51 -10.34 -13.15
CA LEU A 110 1.55 -9.74 -14.09
C LEU A 110 2.23 -8.81 -15.09
N GLU A 111 3.23 -8.04 -14.67
CA GLU A 111 4.05 -7.15 -15.51
C GLU A 111 4.85 -7.91 -16.59
N ARG A 112 5.01 -9.23 -16.49
CA ARG A 112 5.64 -10.06 -17.55
C ARG A 112 4.71 -10.36 -18.71
N VAL A 113 3.40 -10.26 -18.50
CA VAL A 113 2.37 -10.66 -19.47
C VAL A 113 1.54 -9.45 -19.92
N PHE A 114 1.35 -8.48 -19.04
CA PHE A 114 0.55 -7.29 -19.27
C PHE A 114 1.37 -6.02 -19.15
N PRO A 115 0.97 -4.92 -19.83
CA PRO A 115 1.49 -3.59 -19.54
C PRO A 115 1.30 -3.20 -18.07
N ALA A 116 2.05 -2.18 -17.62
CA ALA A 116 2.10 -1.77 -16.23
C ALA A 116 0.73 -1.45 -15.62
N ALA A 117 -0.09 -0.65 -16.30
CA ALA A 117 -1.39 -0.22 -15.78
C ALA A 117 -2.35 -1.39 -15.48
N PRO A 118 -2.64 -2.32 -16.43
CA PRO A 118 -3.46 -3.50 -16.13
C PRO A 118 -2.82 -4.43 -15.10
N ALA A 119 -1.49 -4.60 -15.09
CA ALA A 119 -0.81 -5.41 -14.07
C ALA A 119 -1.00 -4.87 -12.64
N ILE A 120 -0.87 -3.54 -12.46
CA ILE A 120 -1.12 -2.85 -11.20
C ILE A 120 -2.59 -3.00 -10.79
N ALA A 121 -3.52 -2.77 -11.72
CA ALA A 121 -4.95 -2.88 -11.44
C ALA A 121 -5.34 -4.31 -11.02
N MET A 122 -4.86 -5.33 -11.71
CA MET A 122 -5.13 -6.73 -11.38
C MET A 122 -4.56 -7.12 -10.01
N SER A 123 -3.31 -6.71 -9.70
CA SER A 123 -2.75 -6.94 -8.36
C SER A 123 -3.55 -6.23 -7.26
N SER A 124 -4.05 -5.03 -7.56
CA SER A 124 -4.90 -4.25 -6.65
C SER A 124 -6.26 -4.89 -6.39
N VAL A 125 -6.85 -5.56 -7.39
CA VAL A 125 -8.07 -6.37 -7.21
C VAL A 125 -7.79 -7.55 -6.28
N LEU A 126 -6.69 -8.27 -6.48
CA LEU A 126 -6.30 -9.38 -5.59
C LEU A 126 -6.11 -8.89 -4.15
N PHE A 127 -5.49 -7.73 -3.98
CA PHE A 127 -5.30 -7.08 -2.68
C PHE A 127 -6.65 -6.73 -2.02
N ALA A 128 -7.58 -6.13 -2.77
CA ALA A 128 -8.91 -5.81 -2.25
C ALA A 128 -9.69 -7.07 -1.83
N LEU A 129 -9.67 -8.12 -2.65
CA LEU A 129 -10.35 -9.38 -2.35
C LEU A 129 -9.73 -10.09 -1.14
N TRP A 130 -8.41 -9.99 -0.96
CA TRP A 130 -7.71 -10.53 0.22
C TRP A 130 -8.19 -9.92 1.53
N HIS A 131 -8.66 -8.67 1.50
CA HIS A 131 -9.21 -7.97 2.66
C HIS A 131 -10.70 -8.28 2.91
N GLY A 132 -11.41 -8.90 1.96
CA GLY A 132 -12.82 -9.27 2.12
C GLY A 132 -13.09 -10.12 3.39
N PRO A 133 -12.34 -11.20 3.66
CA PRO A 133 -12.53 -12.03 4.86
C PRO A 133 -12.30 -11.30 6.19
N THR A 134 -11.41 -10.31 6.23
CA THR A 134 -11.01 -9.62 7.46
C THR A 134 -11.72 -8.30 7.70
N GLN A 135 -12.21 -7.61 6.67
CA GLN A 135 -12.89 -6.32 6.80
C GLN A 135 -14.34 -6.33 6.29
N GLY A 136 -14.75 -7.43 5.65
CA GLY A 136 -16.06 -7.64 5.06
C GLY A 136 -16.08 -7.43 3.54
N PHE A 137 -16.85 -8.26 2.84
CA PHE A 137 -17.10 -8.13 1.40
C PHE A 137 -18.14 -7.04 1.11
N VAL A 138 -17.82 -5.80 1.50
CA VAL A 138 -18.65 -4.61 1.27
C VAL A 138 -17.99 -3.74 0.21
N TRP A 139 -18.76 -3.27 -0.76
CA TRP A 139 -18.25 -2.57 -1.95
C TRP A 139 -17.32 -1.41 -1.59
N ASN A 140 -17.64 -0.62 -0.56
CA ASN A 140 -16.90 0.58 -0.19
C ASN A 140 -15.54 0.24 0.43
N LYS A 141 -15.47 -0.83 1.23
CA LYS A 141 -14.22 -1.35 1.79
C LYS A 141 -13.34 -1.98 0.71
N LEU A 142 -13.93 -2.77 -0.19
CA LEU A 142 -13.21 -3.34 -1.32
C LEU A 142 -12.68 -2.24 -2.26
N LEU A 143 -13.46 -1.19 -2.53
CA LEU A 143 -13.02 -0.03 -3.30
C LEU A 143 -11.87 0.69 -2.61
N PHE A 144 -11.95 0.90 -1.30
CA PHE A 144 -10.86 1.49 -0.53
C PHE A 144 -9.56 0.68 -0.67
N PHE A 145 -9.60 -0.63 -0.40
CA PHE A 145 -8.41 -1.46 -0.51
C PHE A 145 -7.91 -1.57 -1.95
N PHE A 146 -8.79 -1.52 -2.95
CA PHE A 146 -8.38 -1.43 -4.35
C PHE A 146 -7.56 -0.14 -4.61
N VAL A 147 -7.99 1.01 -4.08
CA VAL A 147 -7.26 2.28 -4.21
C VAL A 147 -5.93 2.26 -3.44
N VAL A 148 -5.88 1.63 -2.25
CA VAL A 148 -4.62 1.34 -1.54
C VAL A 148 -3.69 0.49 -2.41
N GLY A 149 -4.26 -0.55 -3.05
CA GLY A 149 -3.71 -1.35 -4.13
C GLY A 149 -2.94 -0.50 -5.14
N LEU A 150 -3.68 0.38 -5.81
CA LEU A 150 -3.19 1.25 -6.88
C LEU A 150 -2.07 2.18 -6.39
N LEU A 151 -2.25 2.84 -5.24
CA LEU A 151 -1.28 3.78 -4.69
C LEU A 151 0.11 3.13 -4.54
N PHE A 152 0.18 2.05 -3.76
CA PHE A 152 1.46 1.39 -3.50
C PHE A 152 1.97 0.63 -4.72
N GLY A 153 1.08 0.11 -5.58
CA GLY A 153 1.45 -0.53 -6.83
C GLY A 153 2.13 0.43 -7.82
N VAL A 154 1.63 1.67 -7.92
CA VAL A 154 2.24 2.73 -8.72
C VAL A 154 3.60 3.15 -8.15
N ILE A 155 3.71 3.32 -6.83
CA ILE A 155 4.99 3.65 -6.17
C ILE A 155 6.04 2.55 -6.41
N ALA A 156 5.66 1.28 -6.22
CA ALA A 156 6.53 0.14 -6.50
C ALA A 156 6.92 0.09 -7.98
N TYR A 157 5.96 0.36 -8.88
CA TYR A 157 6.20 0.43 -10.32
C TYR A 157 7.27 1.48 -10.67
N ALA A 158 7.05 2.72 -10.24
CA ALA A 158 7.89 3.88 -10.54
C ALA A 158 9.35 3.74 -10.06
N ASN A 159 9.58 3.06 -8.93
CA ASN A 159 10.92 2.84 -8.38
C ASN A 159 11.59 1.55 -8.85
N GLY A 160 10.83 0.58 -9.33
CA GLY A 160 11.36 -0.78 -9.46
C GLY A 160 11.68 -1.43 -8.11
N SER A 161 11.12 -0.93 -7.00
CA SER A 161 11.39 -1.43 -5.65
C SER A 161 10.17 -1.27 -4.73
N ILE A 162 9.90 -2.28 -3.90
CA ILE A 162 8.86 -2.24 -2.86
C ILE A 162 9.34 -1.55 -1.57
N LEU A 163 10.66 -1.45 -1.36
CA LEU A 163 11.25 -0.92 -0.14
C LEU A 163 10.73 0.46 0.28
N PRO A 164 10.61 1.46 -0.61
CA PRO A 164 10.14 2.78 -0.19
C PRO A 164 8.64 2.84 0.13
N GLY A 165 7.84 1.88 -0.32
CA GLY A 165 6.41 1.80 0.00
C GLY A 165 6.18 1.35 1.45
N ILE A 166 7.05 0.48 1.97
CA ILE A 166 6.90 -0.13 3.30
C ILE A 166 6.77 0.91 4.42
N PRO A 167 7.64 1.94 4.56
CA PRO A 167 7.46 2.95 5.61
C PRO A 167 6.14 3.71 5.53
N ALA A 168 5.67 4.03 4.33
CA ALA A 168 4.40 4.72 4.14
C ALA A 168 3.20 3.80 4.43
N HIS A 169 3.30 2.51 4.14
CA HIS A 169 2.30 1.52 4.50
C HIS A 169 2.25 1.32 6.03
N ILE A 170 3.40 1.20 6.71
CA ILE A 170 3.49 1.19 8.18
C ILE A 170 2.79 2.44 8.77
N LEU A 171 3.08 3.62 8.22
CA LEU A 171 2.43 4.87 8.63
C LEU A 171 0.91 4.81 8.44
N GLY A 172 0.46 4.28 7.31
CA GLY A 172 -0.95 4.02 7.02
C GLY A 172 -1.59 3.16 8.11
N ASP A 173 -1.04 1.99 8.38
CA ASP A 173 -1.56 1.07 9.39
C ASP A 173 -1.64 1.72 10.76
N VAL A 174 -0.57 2.38 11.20
CA VAL A 174 -0.57 3.09 12.49
C VAL A 174 -1.68 4.15 12.51
N THR A 175 -1.82 4.94 11.45
CA THR A 175 -2.85 5.97 11.33
C THR A 175 -4.26 5.37 11.40
N PHE A 176 -4.50 4.28 10.67
CA PHE A 176 -5.82 3.65 10.64
C PHE A 176 -6.18 2.95 11.95
N PHE A 177 -5.23 2.20 12.54
CA PHE A 177 -5.44 1.52 13.82
C PHE A 177 -5.63 2.47 15.00
N THR A 178 -5.03 3.67 14.97
CA THR A 178 -5.05 4.59 16.12
C THR A 178 -6.02 5.75 15.98
N LEU A 179 -6.20 6.30 14.77
CA LEU A 179 -6.95 7.55 14.56
C LEU A 179 -8.25 7.35 13.78
N VAL A 180 -8.30 6.40 12.86
CA VAL A 180 -9.46 6.26 11.95
C VAL A 180 -10.46 5.24 12.47
N TRP A 181 -10.08 3.97 12.50
CA TRP A 181 -11.00 2.86 12.80
C TRP A 181 -11.61 2.89 14.20
N PRO A 182 -10.90 3.31 15.27
CA PRO A 182 -11.52 3.44 16.59
C PRO A 182 -12.73 4.40 16.63
N ASN A 183 -12.80 5.34 15.68
CA ASN A 183 -13.85 6.35 15.61
C ASN A 183 -14.96 6.03 14.60
N ASP A 184 -14.86 4.91 13.87
CA ASP A 184 -15.75 4.63 12.73
C ASP A 184 -17.21 4.35 13.14
N ALA A 185 -17.43 3.77 14.32
CA ALA A 185 -18.77 3.46 14.81
C ALA A 185 -19.60 4.73 15.10
N GLY A 186 -18.94 5.86 15.34
CA GLY A 186 -19.57 7.15 15.63
C GLY A 186 -19.75 8.06 14.41
N ARG A 187 -19.41 7.61 13.20
CA ARG A 187 -19.48 8.47 12.01
C ARG A 187 -20.93 8.74 11.58
N PRO A 188 -21.25 9.95 11.10
CA PRO A 188 -22.56 10.26 10.52
C PRO A 188 -22.88 9.36 9.32
N LEU A 189 -24.17 9.20 9.04
CA LEU A 189 -24.62 8.52 7.82
C LEU A 189 -25.12 9.57 6.83
N LEU A 190 -24.49 9.67 5.66
CA LEU A 190 -24.79 10.70 4.67
C LEU A 190 -26.28 10.75 4.28
N SER A 191 -26.91 9.57 4.14
CA SER A 191 -28.32 9.45 3.75
C SER A 191 -29.30 9.85 4.86
N ARG A 192 -28.88 9.84 6.13
CA ARG A 192 -29.71 10.19 7.29
C ARG A 192 -29.43 11.60 7.80
N ASP A 193 -28.15 11.93 7.94
CA ASP A 193 -27.65 13.12 8.63
C ASP A 193 -27.28 14.24 7.65
N GLY A 194 -27.17 13.92 6.34
CA GLY A 194 -26.78 14.87 5.29
C GLY A 194 -25.26 15.07 5.20
N ALA A 195 -24.83 15.86 4.20
CA ALA A 195 -23.43 16.17 3.95
C ALA A 195 -22.98 17.35 4.82
N ASP A 196 -22.36 17.08 5.96
CA ASP A 196 -21.84 18.11 6.86
C ASP A 196 -20.44 18.62 6.44
N ALA A 197 -19.89 19.56 7.22
CA ALA A 197 -18.57 20.10 6.96
C ALA A 197 -17.44 19.06 7.06
N GLY A 198 -17.61 18.03 7.90
CA GLY A 198 -16.65 16.94 8.08
C GLY A 198 -16.56 16.07 6.83
N PHE A 199 -17.72 15.70 6.26
CA PHE A 199 -17.80 14.98 4.99
C PHE A 199 -17.10 15.75 3.86
N TRP A 200 -17.42 17.04 3.69
CA TRP A 200 -16.81 17.85 2.63
C TRP A 200 -15.30 18.05 2.85
N LEU A 201 -14.85 18.21 4.09
CA LEU A 201 -13.43 18.24 4.40
C LEU A 201 -12.75 16.93 4.00
N ALA A 202 -13.34 15.78 4.31
CA ALA A 202 -12.81 14.47 3.92
C ALA A 202 -12.68 14.35 2.39
N VAL A 203 -13.68 14.82 1.63
CA VAL A 203 -13.63 14.86 0.15
C VAL A 203 -12.50 15.76 -0.35
N VAL A 204 -12.39 16.98 0.18
CA VAL A 204 -11.33 17.94 -0.21
C VAL A 204 -9.94 17.38 0.11
N VAL A 205 -9.75 16.84 1.32
CA VAL A 205 -8.49 16.20 1.72
C VAL A 205 -8.13 15.07 0.76
N THR A 206 -9.10 14.22 0.41
CA THR A 206 -8.90 13.12 -0.56
C THR A 206 -8.37 13.64 -1.89
N ILE A 207 -9.05 14.63 -2.49
CA ILE A 207 -8.70 15.15 -3.82
C ILE A 207 -7.33 15.84 -3.79
N VAL A 208 -7.11 16.74 -2.82
CA VAL A 208 -5.88 17.53 -2.72
C VAL A 208 -4.68 16.62 -2.48
N PHE A 209 -4.77 15.68 -1.53
CA PHE A 209 -3.64 14.85 -1.18
C PHE A 209 -3.36 13.74 -2.20
N PHE A 210 -4.36 13.25 -2.95
CA PHE A 210 -4.06 12.39 -4.11
C PHE A 210 -3.36 13.17 -5.23
N ALA A 211 -3.73 14.43 -5.47
CA ALA A 211 -3.02 15.27 -6.42
C ALA A 211 -1.56 15.50 -5.99
N LEU A 212 -1.32 15.80 -4.71
CA LEU A 212 0.03 15.94 -4.15
C LEU A 212 0.83 14.63 -4.22
N SER A 213 0.19 13.49 -3.93
CA SER A 213 0.79 12.17 -4.06
C SER A 213 1.21 11.89 -5.51
N ALA A 214 0.33 12.16 -6.48
CA ALA A 214 0.64 12.01 -7.90
C ALA A 214 1.80 12.92 -8.36
N MET A 215 1.85 14.17 -7.87
CA MET A 215 2.96 15.08 -8.12
C MET A 215 4.28 14.55 -7.53
N ALA A 216 4.25 13.97 -6.33
CA ALA A 216 5.42 13.36 -5.70
C ALA A 216 5.87 12.10 -6.45
N VAL A 217 4.95 11.24 -6.91
CA VAL A 217 5.26 10.09 -7.78
C VAL A 217 5.94 10.55 -9.07
N ARG A 218 5.52 11.67 -9.66
CA ARG A 218 6.23 12.23 -10.83
C ARG A 218 7.68 12.57 -10.50
N GLN A 219 7.98 13.08 -9.31
CA GLN A 219 9.36 13.34 -8.88
C GLN A 219 10.18 12.07 -8.68
N VAL A 220 9.54 10.98 -8.27
CA VAL A 220 10.16 9.65 -8.22
C VAL A 220 10.63 9.23 -9.61
N VAL A 221 9.73 9.28 -10.61
CA VAL A 221 10.05 8.89 -11.99
C VAL A 221 11.21 9.74 -12.55
N LEU A 222 11.22 11.04 -12.28
CA LEU A 222 12.28 11.96 -12.70
C LEU A 222 13.62 11.72 -11.98
N SER A 223 13.60 11.17 -10.76
CA SER A 223 14.79 10.88 -9.96
C SER A 223 15.33 9.45 -10.20
N SER A 224 14.53 8.57 -10.79
CA SER A 224 14.89 7.17 -11.04
C SER A 224 15.83 7.03 -12.25
N PRO A 225 16.97 6.31 -12.11
CA PRO A 225 17.92 6.08 -13.21
C PRO A 225 17.31 5.42 -14.45
N LYS A 226 16.23 4.63 -14.27
CA LYS A 226 15.49 3.94 -15.33
C LYS A 226 14.97 4.87 -16.45
N HIS A 227 14.74 6.16 -16.13
CA HIS A 227 14.26 7.18 -17.09
C HIS A 227 15.32 8.25 -17.43
N SER A 228 16.53 8.13 -16.89
CA SER A 228 17.67 8.96 -17.29
C SER A 228 18.03 8.69 -18.76
N SER A 229 18.65 9.65 -19.44
CA SER A 229 19.11 9.50 -20.83
C SER A 229 20.03 8.28 -21.05
N ASP A 230 20.70 7.82 -20.00
CA ASP A 230 21.58 6.65 -20.01
C ASP A 230 20.82 5.31 -19.89
N GLY A 231 19.72 5.29 -19.12
CA GLY A 231 18.83 4.11 -19.01
C GLY A 231 18.13 3.76 -20.32
N ARG A 232 17.62 4.77 -21.04
CA ARG A 232 17.02 4.60 -22.38
C ARG A 232 18.01 4.11 -23.43
N ARG A 233 19.29 4.51 -23.33
CA ARG A 233 20.36 4.00 -24.20
C ARG A 233 20.67 2.53 -23.96
N ARG A 234 20.66 2.06 -22.70
CA ARG A 234 20.91 0.66 -22.35
C ARG A 234 19.76 -0.28 -22.75
N GLU A 235 18.49 0.12 -22.53
CA GLU A 235 17.34 -0.67 -23.01
C GLU A 235 17.30 -0.74 -24.55
N GLY A 236 17.62 0.36 -25.25
CA GLY A 236 17.71 0.36 -26.71
C GLY A 236 18.86 -0.46 -27.29
N MET A 237 19.87 -0.80 -26.48
CA MET A 237 21.02 -1.64 -26.88
C MET A 237 20.73 -3.13 -26.62
N LEU A 238 20.01 -3.47 -25.55
CA LEU A 238 19.59 -4.84 -25.22
C LEU A 238 18.47 -5.36 -26.13
N LEU A 239 17.64 -4.48 -26.70
CA LEU A 239 16.61 -4.86 -27.68
C LEU A 239 17.17 -5.03 -29.11
N LYS A 240 18.47 -4.76 -29.31
CA LYS A 240 19.17 -4.88 -30.60
C LYS A 240 20.21 -6.01 -30.63
N SER A 241 20.34 -6.81 -29.57
CA SER A 241 21.20 -7.99 -29.47
C SER A 241 20.36 -9.25 -29.38
#